data_AF-A0A8I1LFW9-F1
#
_entry.id   AF-A0A8I1LFW9-F1
#
_cell.length_a   1.000
_cell.length_b   1.000
_cell.length_c   1.000
_cell.angle_alpha   90.00
_cell.angle_beta   90.00
_cell.angle_gamma   90.00
#
_symmetry.space_group_name_H-M   'P 1'
#
loop_
_entity.id
_entity.type
_entity.pdbx_description
1 polymer ?
#
loop_
_entity_poly.entity_id
_entity_poly.type
_entity_poly.pdbx_seq_one_letter_code
_entity_poly.pdbx_strand_id
1 'polypeptide(L)'
;MRINTVYLPWTGFYIYKLFEVAPYISDVNFGAIVGYGTFINLDLWNSWPPDFQELCRQIGLEAERLSDKIVGEFDRQALDMMLSAGAVLVHFQEQEQLEKAVPDPIELVEQSVAAFAKPYEAPARKYGDFLRTRLAQGHE
;
A
#
# COMPACT_ATOMS: atom_id res chain seq x y z
N MET A 1 -25.94 8.91 -2.14
CA MET A 1 -25.19 7.63 -2.10
C MET A 1 -24.88 7.34 -0.64
N ARG A 2 -25.28 6.18 -0.10
CA ARG A 2 -24.86 5.71 1.24
C ARG A 2 -23.79 4.65 1.01
N ILE A 3 -22.70 4.70 1.78
CA ILE A 3 -21.61 3.73 1.71
C ILE A 3 -21.81 2.76 2.88
N ASN A 4 -21.82 1.45 2.58
CA ASN A 4 -22.04 0.40 3.59
C ASN A 4 -20.75 -0.17 4.18
N THR A 5 -19.62 -0.03 3.46
CA THR A 5 -18.32 -0.53 3.86
C THR A 5 -17.22 0.31 3.23
N VAL A 6 -16.06 0.35 3.87
CA VAL A 6 -14.83 0.95 3.31
C VAL A 6 -13.69 -0.03 3.45
N TYR A 7 -12.71 0.08 2.57
CA TYR A 7 -11.49 -0.74 2.61
C TYR A 7 -10.30 0.17 2.86
N LEU A 8 -9.64 -0.02 4.01
CA LEU A 8 -8.51 0.76 4.51
C LEU A 8 -7.63 -0.16 5.37
N PRO A 9 -6.33 0.17 5.54
CA PRO A 9 -5.51 -0.48 6.56
C PRO A 9 -6.03 -0.18 7.97
N TRP A 10 -5.65 -0.99 8.97
CA TRP A 10 -6.12 -0.83 10.35
C TRP A 10 -5.82 0.54 10.94
N THR A 11 -4.63 1.06 10.66
CA THR A 11 -4.23 2.44 10.97
C THR A 11 -5.25 3.47 10.48
N GLY A 12 -5.75 3.31 9.25
CA GLY A 12 -6.76 4.20 8.67
C GLY A 12 -8.11 4.10 9.41
N PHE A 13 -8.58 2.88 9.68
CA PHE A 13 -9.79 2.66 10.47
C PHE A 13 -9.71 3.29 11.86
N TYR A 14 -8.55 3.16 12.52
CA TYR A 14 -8.32 3.70 13.85
C TYR A 14 -8.22 5.24 13.86
N ILE A 15 -7.40 5.84 13.00
CA ILE A 15 -7.18 7.30 12.96
C ILE A 15 -8.49 8.05 12.67
N TYR A 16 -9.30 7.51 11.76
CA TYR A 16 -10.60 8.09 11.43
C TYR A 16 -11.74 7.66 12.37
N LYS A 17 -11.44 6.83 13.38
CA LYS A 17 -12.39 6.32 14.37
C LYS A 17 -13.59 5.62 13.74
N LEU A 18 -13.38 4.95 12.60
CA LEU A 18 -14.47 4.33 11.85
C LEU A 18 -15.12 3.18 12.64
N PHE A 19 -14.38 2.54 13.54
CA PHE A 19 -14.89 1.51 14.43
C PHE A 19 -16.01 2.01 15.38
N GLU A 20 -16.12 3.32 15.64
CA GLU A 20 -17.20 3.90 16.44
C GLU A 20 -18.56 3.89 15.70
N VAL A 21 -18.54 3.86 14.37
CA VAL A 21 -19.75 3.89 13.51
C VAL A 21 -19.91 2.65 12.62
N ALA A 22 -18.87 1.82 12.54
CA ALA A 22 -18.82 0.55 11.82
C ALA A 22 -18.11 -0.49 12.70
N PRO A 23 -18.82 -1.12 13.66
CA PRO A 23 -18.20 -1.95 14.68
C PRO A 23 -17.65 -3.28 14.14
N TYR A 24 -18.14 -3.74 12.98
CA TYR A 24 -17.64 -4.96 12.34
C TYR A 24 -16.50 -4.63 11.39
N ILE A 25 -15.34 -5.23 11.64
CA ILE A 25 -14.14 -5.12 10.82
C ILE A 25 -13.74 -6.50 10.30
N SER A 26 -13.03 -6.60 9.17
CA SER A 26 -12.66 -7.89 8.58
C SER A 26 -11.22 -7.87 8.07
N ASP A 27 -10.49 -8.96 8.30
CA ASP A 27 -9.10 -9.18 7.90
C ASP A 27 -8.96 -9.67 6.44
N VAL A 28 -10.00 -9.52 5.62
CA VAL A 28 -9.92 -9.78 4.18
C VAL A 28 -8.75 -9.00 3.56
N ASN A 29 -7.92 -9.71 2.79
CA ASN A 29 -6.69 -9.15 2.24
C ASN A 29 -6.77 -9.09 0.71
N PHE A 30 -6.71 -7.88 0.15
CA PHE A 30 -6.63 -7.66 -1.30
C PHE A 30 -5.22 -7.26 -1.76
N GLY A 31 -4.22 -7.39 -0.90
CA GLY A 31 -2.85 -6.93 -1.10
C GLY A 31 -2.62 -5.48 -0.66
N ALA A 32 -1.47 -4.94 -1.03
CA ALA A 32 -1.07 -3.58 -0.68
C ALA A 32 -2.05 -2.54 -1.23
N ILE A 33 -2.61 -1.71 -0.34
CA ILE A 33 -3.70 -0.78 -0.66
C ILE A 33 -3.18 0.55 -1.20
N VAL A 34 -2.08 1.06 -0.63
CA VAL A 34 -1.58 2.41 -0.94
C VAL A 34 -0.06 2.39 -1.03
N GLY A 35 0.47 2.91 -2.15
CA GLY A 35 1.86 3.34 -2.27
C GLY A 35 1.92 4.87 -2.24
N TYR A 36 2.65 5.43 -1.28
CA TYR A 36 2.88 6.87 -1.22
C TYR A 36 4.23 7.20 -1.86
N GLY A 37 4.23 8.14 -2.81
CA GLY A 37 5.46 8.70 -3.36
C GLY A 37 5.79 10.03 -2.68
N THR A 38 7.07 10.24 -2.38
CA THR A 38 7.58 11.55 -1.96
C THR A 38 8.11 12.28 -3.18
N PHE A 39 7.62 13.51 -3.40
CA PHE A 39 7.98 14.30 -4.56
C PHE A 39 8.42 15.70 -4.14
N ILE A 40 9.27 16.31 -4.98
CA ILE A 40 9.66 17.70 -4.87
C ILE A 40 9.53 18.36 -6.24
N ASN A 41 9.25 19.67 -6.26
CA ASN A 41 9.29 20.44 -7.50
C ASN A 41 10.65 20.30 -8.19
N LEU A 42 10.64 20.00 -9.49
CA LEU A 42 11.85 19.67 -10.24
C LEU A 42 12.78 20.87 -10.42
N ASP A 43 12.24 22.08 -10.62
CA ASP A 43 13.07 23.29 -10.77
C ASP A 43 13.76 23.65 -9.45
N LEU A 44 13.04 23.50 -8.33
CA LEU A 44 13.61 23.65 -7.00
C LEU A 44 14.71 22.61 -6.76
N TRP A 45 14.46 21.34 -7.06
CA TRP A 45 15.46 20.28 -6.94
C TRP A 45 16.73 20.61 -7.74
N ASN A 46 16.57 21.02 -9.00
CA ASN A 46 17.67 21.36 -9.89
C ASN A 46 18.42 22.63 -9.47
N SER A 47 17.79 23.51 -8.68
CA SER A 47 18.43 24.71 -8.14
C SER A 47 19.39 24.41 -6.98
N TRP A 48 19.31 23.22 -6.39
CA TRP A 48 20.09 22.85 -5.21
C TRP A 48 21.49 22.35 -5.57
N PRO A 49 22.51 22.59 -4.72
CA PRO A 49 23.83 22.00 -4.89
C PRO A 49 23.78 20.46 -4.93
N PRO A 50 24.67 19.79 -5.69
CA PRO A 50 24.70 18.33 -5.78
C PRO A 50 24.80 17.62 -4.43
N ASP A 51 25.60 18.16 -3.51
CA ASP A 51 25.76 17.56 -2.16
C ASP A 51 24.46 17.62 -1.35
N PHE A 52 23.65 18.66 -1.55
CA PHE A 52 22.35 18.78 -0.89
C PHE A 52 21.31 17.84 -1.51
N GLN A 53 21.33 17.69 -2.83
CA GLN A 53 20.50 16.68 -3.52
C GLN A 53 20.81 15.27 -3.01
N GLU A 54 22.09 14.91 -2.90
CA GLU A 54 22.48 13.59 -2.40
C GLU A 54 22.07 13.39 -0.94
N LEU A 55 22.25 14.41 -0.08
CA LEU A 55 21.76 14.36 1.30
C LEU A 55 20.24 14.12 1.36
N CYS A 56 19.46 14.85 0.57
CA CYS A 56 18.01 14.66 0.50
C CYS A 56 17.63 13.24 0.02
N ARG A 57 18.36 12.67 -0.94
CA ARG A 57 18.17 11.28 -1.38
C ARG A 57 18.41 10.28 -0.25
N GLN A 58 19.46 10.47 0.53
CA GLN A 58 19.79 9.62 1.68
C GLN A 58 18.72 9.70 2.76
N ILE A 59 18.28 10.92 3.09
CA ILE A 59 17.17 11.15 4.03
C ILE A 59 15.88 10.49 3.53
N GLY A 60 15.56 10.60 2.24
CA GLY A 60 14.40 9.95 1.64
C GLY A 60 14.43 8.43 1.83
N LEU A 61 15.56 7.79 1.52
CA LEU A 61 15.75 6.35 1.70
C LEU A 61 15.68 5.93 3.18
N GLU A 62 16.22 6.73 4.09
CA GLU A 62 16.14 6.46 5.53
C GLU A 62 14.70 6.59 6.03
N ALA A 63 13.98 7.63 5.61
CA ALA A 63 12.59 7.86 5.94
C ALA A 63 11.68 6.74 5.41
N GLU A 64 11.90 6.26 4.19
CA GLU A 64 11.16 5.10 3.63
C GLU A 64 11.34 3.85 4.50
N ARG A 65 12.58 3.49 4.85
CA ARG A 65 12.86 2.33 5.71
C ARG A 65 12.27 2.47 7.10
N LEU A 66 12.33 3.67 7.66
CA LEU A 66 11.75 3.97 8.96
C LEU A 66 10.21 3.87 8.90
N SER A 67 9.61 4.40 7.84
CA SER A 67 8.17 4.34 7.61
C SER A 67 7.68 2.89 7.54
N ASP A 68 8.34 2.02 6.79
CA ASP A 68 7.97 0.60 6.69
C ASP A 68 7.91 -0.06 8.07
N LYS A 69 8.91 0.20 8.92
CA LYS A 69 8.95 -0.32 10.29
C LYS A 69 7.82 0.24 11.16
N ILE A 70 7.59 1.55 11.10
CA ILE A 70 6.58 2.22 11.94
C ILE A 70 5.18 1.79 11.55
N VAL A 71 4.87 1.76 10.25
CA VAL A 71 3.53 1.43 9.75
C VAL A 71 3.16 0.00 10.12
N GLY A 72 4.03 -0.98 9.92
CA GLY A 72 3.72 -2.38 10.26
C GLY A 72 3.46 -2.61 11.75
N GLU A 73 4.19 -1.92 12.63
CA GLU A 73 3.96 -1.98 14.07
C GLU A 73 2.67 -1.26 14.47
N PHE A 74 2.46 -0.05 13.95
CA PHE A 74 1.29 0.75 14.29
C PHE A 74 -0.02 0.13 13.76
N ASP A 75 0.01 -0.57 12.62
CA ASP A 75 -1.17 -1.25 12.07
C ASP A 75 -1.65 -2.40 12.97
N ARG A 76 -0.71 -3.16 13.56
CA ARG A 76 -1.05 -4.17 14.58
C ARG A 76 -1.62 -3.53 15.85
N GLN A 77 -0.97 -2.48 16.34
CA GLN A 77 -1.47 -1.76 17.53
C GLN A 77 -2.85 -1.15 17.29
N ALA A 78 -3.12 -0.63 16.10
CA ALA A 78 -4.41 -0.08 15.72
C ALA A 78 -5.52 -1.13 15.83
N LEU A 79 -5.29 -2.35 15.35
CA LEU A 79 -6.24 -3.45 15.51
C LEU A 79 -6.53 -3.73 16.99
N ASP A 80 -5.49 -3.89 17.81
CA ASP A 80 -5.65 -4.17 19.25
C ASP A 80 -6.42 -3.07 20.00
N MET A 81 -6.14 -1.81 19.67
CA MET A 81 -6.84 -0.65 20.23
C MET A 81 -8.32 -0.62 19.83
N MET A 82 -8.63 -0.94 18.57
CA MET A 82 -10.02 -1.01 18.10
C MET A 82 -10.79 -2.14 18.76
N LEU A 83 -10.20 -3.33 18.88
CA LEU A 83 -10.80 -4.47 19.59
C LEU A 83 -11.07 -4.15 21.06
N SER A 84 -10.11 -3.50 21.73
CA SER A 84 -10.26 -3.03 23.11
C SER A 84 -11.37 -1.97 23.27
N ALA A 85 -11.65 -1.21 22.21
CA ALA A 85 -12.73 -0.23 22.16
C ALA A 85 -14.10 -0.81 21.75
N GLY A 86 -14.18 -2.13 21.53
CA GLY A 86 -15.43 -2.84 21.22
C GLY A 86 -15.68 -3.13 19.74
N ALA A 87 -14.69 -2.95 18.86
CA ALA A 87 -14.78 -3.47 17.51
C ALA A 87 -14.83 -5.01 17.52
N VAL A 88 -15.51 -5.58 16.52
CA VAL A 88 -15.70 -7.01 16.33
C VAL A 88 -14.99 -7.43 15.05
N LEU A 89 -13.91 -8.19 15.18
CA LEU A 89 -13.23 -8.79 14.05
C LEU A 89 -14.00 -9.98 13.51
N VAL A 90 -14.34 -9.92 12.24
CA VAL A 90 -14.94 -10.99 11.44
C VAL A 90 -13.87 -11.56 10.52
N HIS A 91 -13.34 -12.72 10.91
CA HIS A 91 -12.31 -13.41 10.14
C HIS A 91 -12.84 -13.87 8.78
N PHE A 92 -12.19 -13.43 7.71
CA PHE A 92 -12.50 -13.83 6.35
C PHE A 92 -12.00 -15.26 6.09
N GLN A 93 -12.91 -16.15 5.70
CA GLN A 93 -12.60 -17.59 5.59
C GLN A 93 -12.16 -18.02 4.19
N GLU A 94 -12.44 -17.20 3.17
CA GLU A 94 -12.35 -17.61 1.76
C GLU A 94 -11.17 -16.95 1.02
N GLN A 95 -10.08 -16.67 1.72
CA GLN A 95 -8.94 -15.93 1.18
C GLN A 95 -8.33 -16.61 -0.06
N GLU A 96 -8.14 -17.93 -0.02
CA GLU A 96 -7.60 -18.69 -1.16
C GLU A 96 -8.57 -18.68 -2.36
N GLN A 97 -9.88 -18.75 -2.13
CA GLN A 97 -10.87 -18.68 -3.21
C GLN A 97 -10.92 -17.28 -3.83
N LEU A 98 -10.80 -16.23 -2.99
CA LEU A 98 -10.70 -14.85 -3.44
C LEU A 98 -9.47 -14.65 -4.34
N GLU A 99 -8.29 -15.07 -3.89
CA GLU A 99 -7.03 -14.96 -4.64
C GLU A 99 -7.09 -15.67 -6.00
N LYS A 100 -7.79 -16.81 -6.08
CA LYS A 100 -8.01 -17.53 -7.35
C LYS A 100 -9.02 -16.87 -8.27
N ALA A 101 -9.98 -16.13 -7.71
CA ALA A 101 -11.05 -15.48 -8.48
C ALA A 101 -10.68 -14.09 -8.99
N VAL A 102 -9.74 -13.42 -8.32
CA VAL A 102 -9.27 -12.09 -8.71
C VAL A 102 -8.18 -12.21 -9.79
N PRO A 103 -8.26 -11.48 -10.91
CA PRO A 103 -7.20 -11.49 -11.93
C PRO A 103 -5.86 -10.99 -11.37
N ASP A 104 -4.74 -11.40 -11.97
CA ASP A 104 -3.40 -10.92 -11.59
C ASP A 104 -3.35 -9.37 -11.67
N PRO A 105 -3.23 -8.66 -10.53
CA PRO A 105 -3.20 -7.20 -10.55
C PRO A 105 -1.99 -6.65 -11.30
N ILE A 106 -0.87 -7.37 -11.36
CA ILE A 106 0.31 -6.96 -12.12
C ILE A 106 -0.03 -6.98 -13.61
N GLU A 107 -0.65 -8.06 -14.09
CA GLU A 107 -1.11 -8.17 -15.47
C GLU A 107 -2.14 -7.10 -15.82
N LEU A 108 -3.12 -6.83 -14.94
CA LEU A 108 -4.12 -5.79 -15.16
C LEU A 108 -3.48 -4.39 -15.34
N VAL A 109 -2.44 -4.09 -14.56
CA VAL A 109 -1.71 -2.82 -14.68
C VAL A 109 -0.91 -2.78 -15.97
N GLU A 110 -0.21 -3.86 -16.34
CA GLU A 110 0.52 -3.94 -17.62
C GLU A 110 -0.42 -3.74 -18.82
N GLN A 111 -1.58 -4.39 -18.82
CA GLN A 111 -2.62 -4.23 -19.85
C GLN A 111 -3.14 -2.79 -19.90
N SER A 112 -3.38 -2.17 -18.74
CA SER A 112 -3.83 -0.77 -18.65
C SER A 112 -2.78 0.21 -19.19
N VAL A 113 -1.50 0.00 -18.86
CA VAL A 113 -0.40 0.83 -19.38
C VAL A 113 -0.25 0.66 -20.90
N ALA A 114 -0.34 -0.57 -21.41
CA ALA A 114 -0.34 -0.82 -22.85
C ALA A 114 -1.48 -0.08 -23.58
N ALA A 115 -2.67 -0.05 -22.97
CA ALA A 115 -3.85 0.60 -23.55
C ALA A 115 -3.79 2.13 -23.52
N PHE A 116 -3.33 2.73 -22.41
CA PHE A 116 -3.46 4.18 -22.18
C PHE A 116 -2.14 4.95 -22.16
N ALA A 117 -1.01 4.26 -22.06
CA ALA A 117 0.30 4.86 -21.83
C ALA A 117 1.40 4.08 -22.58
N LYS A 118 1.15 3.77 -23.86
CA LYS A 118 1.99 2.90 -24.72
C LYS A 118 3.51 3.12 -24.63
N PRO A 119 4.07 4.36 -24.54
CA PRO A 119 5.51 4.54 -24.35
C PRO A 119 6.08 3.86 -23.10
N TYR A 120 5.25 3.57 -22.10
CA TYR A 120 5.60 2.94 -20.84
C TYR A 120 5.29 1.44 -20.79
N GLU A 121 4.84 0.81 -21.88
CA GLU A 121 4.54 -0.62 -21.90
C GLU A 121 5.75 -1.48 -21.51
N ALA A 122 6.91 -1.26 -22.13
CA ALA A 122 8.12 -2.02 -21.83
C ALA A 122 8.62 -1.79 -20.37
N PRO A 123 8.67 -0.54 -19.86
CA PRO A 123 8.91 -0.29 -18.44
C PRO A 123 7.93 -1.01 -17.50
N ALA A 124 6.62 -1.02 -17.81
CA ALA A 124 5.61 -1.67 -16.98
C ALA A 124 5.84 -3.19 -16.92
N ARG A 125 6.12 -3.84 -18.05
CA ARG A 125 6.47 -5.28 -18.08
C ARG A 125 7.72 -5.57 -17.25
N LYS A 126 8.77 -4.75 -17.41
CA LYS A 126 10.02 -4.91 -16.63
C LYS A 126 9.76 -4.78 -15.12
N TYR A 127 8.89 -3.85 -14.73
CA TYR A 127 8.50 -3.69 -13.32
C TYR A 127 7.63 -4.85 -12.82
N GLY A 128 6.70 -5.34 -13.64
CA GLY A 128 5.90 -6.51 -13.32
C GLY A 128 6.75 -7.76 -13.11
N ASP A 129 7.76 -8.01 -13.97
CA ASP A 129 8.72 -9.10 -13.79
C ASP A 129 9.51 -8.97 -12.48
N PHE A 130 9.93 -7.75 -12.13
CA PHE A 130 10.55 -7.46 -10.85
C PHE A 130 9.64 -7.80 -9.66
N LEU A 131 8.37 -7.38 -9.71
CA LEU A 131 7.39 -7.67 -8.66
C LEU A 131 7.15 -9.17 -8.51
N ARG A 132 6.95 -9.91 -9.62
CA ARG A 132 6.78 -11.36 -9.60
C ARG A 132 8.00 -12.07 -9.00
N THR A 133 9.21 -11.62 -9.35
CA THR A 133 10.46 -12.15 -8.78
C THR A 133 10.51 -11.91 -7.26
N ARG A 134 10.15 -10.72 -6.80
CA ARG A 134 10.16 -10.36 -5.39
C ARG A 134 9.12 -11.13 -4.59
N LEU A 135 7.92 -11.33 -5.14
CA LEU A 135 6.86 -12.14 -4.51
C LEU A 135 7.28 -13.61 -4.38
N ALA A 136 7.96 -14.17 -5.39
CA ALA A 136 8.44 -15.56 -5.36
C ALA A 136 9.55 -15.80 -4.31
N GLN A 137 10.26 -14.76 -3.89
CA GLN A 137 11.31 -14.86 -2.87
C GLN A 137 10.75 -14.94 -1.45
N GLY A 138 9.45 -14.66 -1.26
CA GLY A 138 8.85 -14.52 0.06
C GLY A 138 9.30 -13.23 0.77
N HIS A 139 8.50 -12.77 1.72
CA HIS A 139 8.87 -11.70 2.62
C HIS A 139 9.50 -12.33 3.87
N GLU A 140 10.77 -12.04 4.15
CA GLU A 140 11.35 -12.22 5.50
C GLU A 140 10.70 -11.25 6.50
#